data_AF-A0A256HST6-F1
#
_entry.id   AF-A0A256HST6-F1
#
_cell.length_a   1.000
_cell.length_b   1.000
_cell.length_c   1.000
_cell.angle_alpha   90.00
_cell.angle_beta   90.00
_cell.angle_gamma   90.00
#
_symmetry.space_group_name_H-M   'P 1'
#
loop_
_entity.id
_entity.type
_entity.pdbx_description
1 polymer ?
#
loop_
_entity_poly.entity_id
_entity_poly.type
_entity_poly.pdbx_seq_one_letter_code
_entity_poly.pdbx_strand_id
1 'polypeptide(L)'
;MTVRAVNTDEIGVRVLKRSVVGARGLEDITVRIGVESGVLTVETSLADEVTWFTRSSPGTDVSITVPQGTAGPIVSSVASRLGNVSLFDTRGDTIARTNLGDVTAARVDGYLTLESELGTILADDVTGLDRVRTELGQIKVDLAGLRTDIEIGTQMGDVVVGIDETLDLDVVAESDASVDSDLPLTGGRSERRRVTGRLNAGGSRLHVFSDVGEVSLRMM
;
A
#
# COMPACT_ATOMS: atom_id res chain seq x y z
N MET A 1 -10.92 2.27 5.31
CA MET A 1 -11.09 3.42 4.41
C MET A 1 -10.89 2.96 2.98
N THR A 2 -11.73 3.41 2.06
CA THR A 2 -11.66 3.05 0.64
C THR A 2 -11.80 4.29 -0.21
N VAL A 3 -10.92 4.45 -1.20
CA VAL A 3 -11.07 5.41 -2.29
C VAL A 3 -11.19 4.61 -3.58
N ARG A 4 -12.26 4.85 -4.34
CA ARG A 4 -12.54 4.14 -5.58
C ARG A 4 -12.96 5.11 -6.66
N ALA A 5 -12.34 5.01 -7.83
CA ALA A 5 -12.85 5.71 -8.99
C ALA A 5 -13.99 4.92 -9.63
N VAL A 6 -15.02 5.62 -10.08
CA VAL A 6 -16.17 5.04 -10.78
C VAL A 6 -16.61 5.96 -11.92
N ASN A 7 -17.49 5.47 -12.79
CA ASN A 7 -18.12 6.29 -13.81
C ASN A 7 -19.15 7.26 -13.19
N THR A 8 -18.66 8.41 -12.75
CA THR A 8 -19.41 9.51 -12.12
C THR A 8 -18.73 10.83 -12.46
N ASP A 9 -19.49 11.92 -12.46
CA ASP A 9 -18.96 13.28 -12.62
C ASP A 9 -18.73 13.98 -11.27
N GLU A 10 -19.10 13.34 -10.16
CA GLU A 10 -19.05 13.91 -8.81
C GLU A 10 -18.13 13.13 -7.87
N ILE A 11 -17.54 13.84 -6.90
CA ILE A 11 -16.85 13.23 -5.78
C ILE A 11 -17.86 12.97 -4.65
N GLY A 12 -18.05 11.70 -4.32
CA GLY A 12 -18.89 11.26 -3.20
C GLY A 12 -18.06 10.95 -1.97
N VAL A 13 -18.43 11.50 -0.81
CA VAL A 13 -17.83 11.15 0.48
C VAL A 13 -18.90 10.58 1.40
N ARG A 14 -18.69 9.35 1.87
CA ARG A 14 -19.54 8.69 2.87
C ARG A 14 -18.71 8.34 4.10
N VAL A 15 -19.13 8.84 5.25
CA VAL A 15 -18.54 8.48 6.55
C VAL A 15 -19.62 7.85 7.42
N LEU A 16 -19.46 6.57 7.76
CA LEU A 16 -20.33 5.85 8.67
C LEU A 16 -19.66 5.74 10.04
N LYS A 17 -20.21 6.41 11.05
CA LYS A 17 -19.81 6.22 12.45
C LYS A 17 -20.48 4.98 13.02
N ARG A 18 -19.72 4.16 13.76
CA ARG A 18 -20.22 3.00 14.50
C ARG A 18 -19.82 3.09 15.95
N SER A 19 -20.73 2.73 16.84
CA SER A 19 -20.46 2.61 18.27
C SER A 19 -21.20 1.41 18.83
N VAL A 20 -20.55 0.70 19.75
CA VAL A 20 -21.15 -0.41 20.51
C VAL A 20 -21.68 0.02 21.89
N VAL A 21 -21.42 1.27 22.30
CA VAL A 21 -21.93 1.88 23.56
C VAL A 21 -23.08 2.86 23.31
N GLY A 22 -23.68 2.79 22.12
CA GLY A 22 -24.80 3.63 21.71
C GLY A 22 -24.38 5.04 21.28
N ALA A 23 -25.31 6.00 21.34
CA ALA A 23 -25.14 7.34 20.80
C ALA A 23 -23.92 8.09 21.35
N ARG A 24 -23.57 7.89 22.64
CA ARG A 24 -22.42 8.55 23.28
C ARG A 24 -21.10 8.29 22.56
N GLY A 25 -20.83 7.04 22.16
CA GLY A 25 -19.58 6.77 21.44
C GLY A 25 -19.56 7.37 20.03
N LEU A 26 -20.70 7.78 19.46
CA LEU A 26 -20.71 8.50 18.19
C LEU A 26 -20.29 9.97 18.35
N GLU A 27 -20.50 10.54 19.54
CA GLU A 27 -20.12 11.91 19.91
C GLU A 27 -18.59 12.03 20.05
N ASP A 28 -17.92 10.94 20.46
CA ASP A 28 -16.46 10.86 20.59
C ASP A 28 -15.72 10.87 19.24
N ILE A 29 -16.44 10.62 18.13
CA ILE A 29 -15.89 10.67 16.78
C ILE A 29 -16.11 12.05 16.19
N THR A 30 -15.03 12.73 15.84
CA THR A 30 -15.07 13.94 15.00
C THR A 30 -14.83 13.58 13.54
N VAL A 31 -15.63 14.17 12.63
CA VAL A 31 -15.45 14.05 11.19
C VAL A 31 -15.32 15.46 10.63
N ARG A 32 -14.22 15.72 9.92
CA ARG A 32 -13.97 16.98 9.22
C ARG A 32 -13.87 16.68 7.73
N ILE A 33 -14.65 17.40 6.95
CA ILE A 33 -14.63 17.34 5.49
C ILE A 33 -14.53 18.79 5.02
N GLY A 34 -13.47 19.10 4.27
CA GLY A 34 -13.21 20.45 3.80
C GLY A 34 -12.54 20.44 2.44
N VAL A 35 -12.78 21.48 1.66
CA VAL A 35 -12.06 21.73 0.41
C VAL A 35 -11.33 23.06 0.53
N GLU A 36 -10.00 23.01 0.47
CA GLU A 36 -9.15 24.19 0.56
C GLU A 36 -8.14 24.17 -0.58
N SER A 37 -8.02 25.29 -1.30
CA SER A 37 -7.11 25.42 -2.44
C SER A 37 -7.22 24.29 -3.48
N GLY A 38 -8.43 23.77 -3.70
CA GLY A 38 -8.70 22.67 -4.64
C GLY A 38 -8.39 21.26 -4.11
N VAL A 39 -8.01 21.13 -2.83
CA VAL A 39 -7.74 19.85 -2.17
C VAL A 39 -8.90 19.48 -1.26
N LEU A 40 -9.50 18.32 -1.51
CA LEU A 40 -10.47 17.71 -0.60
C LEU A 40 -9.74 16.97 0.52
N THR A 41 -10.02 17.33 1.76
CA THR A 41 -9.51 16.66 2.96
C THR A 41 -10.68 16.03 3.72
N VAL A 42 -10.56 14.73 4.01
CA VAL A 42 -11.49 13.97 4.84
C VAL A 42 -10.73 13.40 6.02
N GLU A 43 -11.01 13.91 7.22
CA GLU A 43 -10.35 13.50 8.45
C GLU A 43 -11.37 12.95 9.44
N THR A 44 -11.03 11.83 10.07
CA THR A 44 -11.77 11.30 11.22
C THR A 44 -10.83 11.15 12.41
N SER A 45 -11.23 11.68 13.56
CA SER A 45 -10.47 11.59 14.80
C SER A 45 -11.35 11.12 15.95
N LEU A 46 -10.72 10.50 16.95
CA LEU A 46 -11.34 10.14 18.22
C LEU A 46 -10.90 11.15 19.27
N ALA A 47 -11.75 11.47 20.25
CA ALA A 47 -11.35 12.31 21.37
C ALA A 47 -10.20 11.66 22.19
N ASP A 48 -9.23 12.47 22.61
CA ASP A 48 -8.02 12.01 23.33
C ASP A 48 -8.37 11.33 24.67
N GLU A 49 -9.50 11.67 25.29
CA GLU A 49 -9.97 11.05 26.53
C GLU A 49 -10.45 9.59 26.34
N VAL A 50 -10.65 9.16 25.08
CA VAL A 50 -11.17 7.84 24.70
C VAL A 50 -10.03 6.90 24.25
N THR A 51 -8.76 7.33 24.34
CA THR A 51 -7.59 6.58 23.84
C THR A 51 -7.15 5.41 24.72
N TRP A 52 -8.07 4.75 25.43
CA TRP A 52 -7.81 3.50 26.16
C TRP A 52 -8.46 2.32 25.43
N PHE A 53 -7.65 1.31 25.09
CA PHE A 53 -8.03 0.10 24.35
C PHE A 53 -9.12 -0.69 25.07
N THR A 54 -10.38 -0.34 24.85
CA THR A 54 -11.53 -1.15 25.24
C THR A 54 -12.17 -1.79 24.02
N ARG A 55 -12.85 -2.93 24.24
CA ARG A 55 -13.76 -3.56 23.27
C ARG A 55 -14.93 -2.67 22.83
N SER A 56 -15.00 -1.45 23.34
CA SER A 56 -16.09 -0.50 23.18
C SER A 56 -15.76 0.72 22.31
N SER A 57 -14.54 0.77 21.76
CA SER A 57 -14.06 1.92 20.99
C SER A 57 -14.91 2.12 19.73
N PRO A 58 -15.47 3.33 19.52
CA PRO A 58 -16.26 3.61 18.34
C PRO A 58 -15.33 3.74 17.12
N GLY A 59 -15.86 3.47 15.93
CA GLY A 59 -15.09 3.40 14.69
C GLY A 59 -15.76 4.10 13.52
N THR A 60 -15.03 4.26 12.43
CA THR A 60 -15.51 4.91 11.20
C THR A 60 -15.25 4.04 9.99
N ASP A 61 -16.24 3.94 9.09
CA ASP A 61 -15.99 3.56 7.71
C ASP A 61 -16.02 4.80 6.84
N VAL A 62 -14.91 5.08 6.19
CA VAL A 62 -14.81 6.15 5.19
C VAL A 62 -14.76 5.50 3.81
N SER A 63 -15.71 5.87 2.95
CA SER A 63 -15.75 5.51 1.54
C SER A 63 -15.79 6.79 0.71
N ILE A 64 -14.83 6.93 -0.19
CA ILE A 64 -14.71 8.05 -1.11
C ILE A 64 -14.83 7.50 -2.53
N THR A 65 -15.73 8.09 -3.31
CA THR A 65 -15.95 7.77 -4.71
C THR A 65 -15.55 8.96 -5.55
N VAL A 66 -14.76 8.75 -6.59
CA VAL A 66 -14.26 9.83 -7.46
C VAL A 66 -14.54 9.52 -8.94
N PRO A 67 -14.57 10.53 -9.83
CA PRO A 67 -14.60 10.29 -11.27
C PRO A 67 -13.42 9.43 -11.73
N GLN A 68 -13.66 8.53 -12.67
CA GLN A 68 -12.62 7.67 -13.25
C GLN A 68 -11.84 8.38 -14.37
N GLY A 69 -10.59 7.93 -14.58
CA GLY A 69 -9.73 8.44 -15.65
C GLY A 69 -9.26 9.87 -15.40
N THR A 70 -8.95 10.61 -16.46
CA THR A 70 -8.33 11.95 -16.37
C THR A 70 -9.22 13.02 -15.74
N ALA A 71 -10.54 12.80 -15.69
CA ALA A 71 -11.48 13.67 -15.00
C ALA A 71 -11.40 13.51 -13.46
N GLY A 72 -10.85 12.39 -12.99
CA GLY A 72 -10.66 12.11 -11.57
C GLY A 72 -9.60 13.00 -10.91
N PRO A 73 -9.75 13.30 -9.60
CA PRO A 73 -8.72 13.96 -8.83
C PRO A 73 -7.49 13.06 -8.67
N ILE A 74 -6.35 13.69 -8.41
CA ILE A 74 -5.15 13.01 -7.92
C ILE A 74 -5.40 12.63 -6.46
N VAL A 75 -5.23 11.35 -6.14
CA VAL A 75 -5.15 10.90 -4.75
C VAL A 75 -3.69 11.01 -4.33
N SER A 76 -3.41 11.77 -3.27
CA SER A 76 -2.03 12.01 -2.80
C SER A 76 -1.69 11.24 -1.54
N SER A 77 -2.65 11.08 -0.62
CA SER A 77 -2.45 10.31 0.60
C SER A 77 -3.74 9.73 1.15
N VAL A 78 -3.64 8.50 1.66
CA VAL A 78 -4.70 7.81 2.38
C VAL A 78 -4.09 7.15 3.60
N ALA A 79 -4.58 7.50 4.79
CA ALA A 79 -3.99 7.01 6.03
C ALA A 79 -5.06 6.53 7.00
N SER A 80 -4.75 5.44 7.69
CA SER A 80 -5.54 4.96 8.82
C SER A 80 -4.63 4.64 10.00
N ARG A 81 -5.17 4.69 11.22
CA ARG A 81 -4.49 4.10 12.38
C ARG A 81 -4.96 2.67 12.61
N LEU A 82 -6.25 2.44 12.43
CA LEU A 82 -6.90 1.15 12.64
C LEU A 82 -7.84 0.88 11.47
N GLY A 83 -7.68 -0.28 10.84
CA GLY A 83 -8.45 -0.72 9.70
C GLY A 83 -7.74 -0.53 8.36
N ASN A 84 -8.32 -1.17 7.36
CA ASN A 84 -7.71 -1.32 6.04
C ASN A 84 -7.75 -0.03 5.23
N VAL A 85 -6.78 0.14 4.34
CA VAL A 85 -6.72 1.20 3.33
C VAL A 85 -6.83 0.56 1.97
N SER A 86 -7.73 1.05 1.12
CA SER A 86 -7.90 0.52 -0.23
C SER A 86 -8.03 1.60 -1.28
N LEU A 87 -7.29 1.44 -2.38
CA LEU A 87 -7.27 2.30 -3.56
C LEU A 87 -7.66 1.47 -4.78
N PHE A 88 -8.66 1.92 -5.55
CA PHE A 88 -9.15 1.20 -6.72
C PHE A 88 -9.42 2.14 -7.88
N ASP A 89 -8.84 1.86 -9.04
CA ASP A 89 -9.13 2.58 -10.29
C ASP A 89 -8.74 4.08 -10.23
N THR A 90 -7.94 4.45 -9.23
CA THR A 90 -7.55 5.84 -8.93
C THR A 90 -6.32 6.26 -9.73
N ARG A 91 -5.93 7.53 -9.60
CA ARG A 91 -4.71 8.06 -10.19
C ARG A 91 -3.97 8.97 -9.23
N GLY A 92 -2.69 9.17 -9.48
CA GLY A 92 -1.81 9.98 -8.67
C GLY A 92 -0.79 9.18 -7.88
N ASP A 93 0.39 9.78 -7.70
CA ASP A 93 1.39 9.27 -6.78
C ASP A 93 0.83 9.33 -5.35
N THR A 94 0.62 8.16 -4.75
CA THR A 94 -0.14 8.05 -3.49
C THR A 94 0.70 7.42 -2.39
N ILE A 95 0.65 8.04 -1.20
CA ILE A 95 1.13 7.43 0.05
C ILE A 95 -0.06 6.81 0.76
N ALA A 96 -0.15 5.47 0.75
CA ALA A 96 -1.18 4.70 1.42
C ALA A 96 -0.61 3.99 2.65
N ARG A 97 -1.07 4.34 3.85
CA ARG A 97 -0.52 3.79 5.09
C ARG A 97 -1.55 3.38 6.13
N THR A 98 -1.26 2.35 6.90
CA THR A 98 -2.02 2.02 8.11
C THR A 98 -1.11 1.50 9.23
N ASN A 99 -1.49 1.65 10.49
CA ASN A 99 -0.75 0.99 11.57
C ASN A 99 -1.25 -0.44 11.73
N LEU A 100 -2.56 -0.62 11.87
CA LEU A 100 -3.18 -1.94 12.06
C LEU A 100 -4.22 -2.19 10.97
N GLY A 101 -3.85 -2.91 9.93
CA GLY A 101 -4.74 -3.27 8.83
C GLY A 101 -4.00 -3.54 7.52
N ASP A 102 -4.77 -3.96 6.52
CA ASP A 102 -4.23 -4.24 5.20
C ASP A 102 -4.20 -2.99 4.33
N VAL A 103 -3.22 -2.93 3.41
CA VAL A 103 -3.18 -1.94 2.33
C VAL A 103 -3.41 -2.67 1.01
N THR A 104 -4.39 -2.21 0.23
CA THR A 104 -4.68 -2.78 -1.09
C THR A 104 -4.74 -1.67 -2.13
N ALA A 105 -3.96 -1.81 -3.20
CA ALA A 105 -4.02 -0.95 -4.37
C ALA A 105 -4.28 -1.82 -5.61
N ALA A 106 -5.25 -1.45 -6.44
CA ALA A 106 -5.44 -2.12 -7.73
C ALA A 106 -5.87 -1.14 -8.82
N ARG A 107 -5.28 -1.27 -10.01
CA ARG A 107 -5.55 -0.38 -11.17
C ARG A 107 -5.30 1.08 -10.82
N VAL A 108 -4.10 1.39 -10.34
CA VAL A 108 -3.74 2.76 -9.94
C VAL A 108 -2.75 3.37 -10.91
N ASP A 109 -3.16 4.44 -11.57
CA ASP A 109 -2.29 5.22 -12.46
C ASP A 109 -1.42 6.19 -11.66
N GLY A 110 -0.29 5.69 -11.14
CA GLY A 110 0.67 6.47 -10.35
C GLY A 110 1.72 5.60 -9.66
N TYR A 111 2.72 6.25 -9.05
CA TYR A 111 3.76 5.59 -8.27
C TYR A 111 3.40 5.56 -6.78
N LEU A 112 3.40 4.38 -6.18
CA LEU A 112 2.84 4.19 -4.84
C LEU A 112 3.90 3.96 -3.75
N THR A 113 3.68 4.58 -2.60
CA THR A 113 4.31 4.20 -1.32
C THR A 113 3.26 3.52 -0.46
N LEU A 114 3.46 2.24 -0.16
CA LEU A 114 2.51 1.41 0.58
C LEU A 114 3.13 0.93 1.89
N GLU A 115 2.49 1.26 3.02
CA GLU A 115 3.05 0.97 4.35
C GLU A 115 2.00 0.40 5.32
N SER A 116 2.36 -0.65 6.06
CA SER A 116 1.60 -1.14 7.21
C SER A 116 2.52 -1.40 8.40
N GLU A 117 2.07 -1.28 9.66
CA GLU A 117 2.86 -1.84 10.77
C GLU A 117 2.49 -3.33 10.93
N LEU A 118 1.19 -3.62 11.06
CA LEU A 118 0.64 -4.97 11.11
C LEU A 118 -0.44 -5.17 10.05
N GLY A 119 -0.12 -5.92 9.00
CA GLY A 119 -1.08 -6.27 7.96
C GLY A 119 -0.45 -6.61 6.61
N THR A 120 -1.30 -7.10 5.72
CA THR A 120 -0.91 -7.52 4.37
C THR A 120 -0.92 -6.33 3.42
N ILE A 121 0.06 -6.28 2.52
CA ILE A 121 0.09 -5.29 1.43
C ILE A 121 -0.07 -6.00 0.09
N LEU A 122 -1.09 -5.57 -0.65
CA LEU A 122 -1.41 -6.07 -1.99
C LEU A 122 -1.38 -4.91 -3.00
N ALA A 123 -0.65 -5.08 -4.10
CA ALA A 123 -0.65 -4.15 -5.22
C ALA A 123 -0.66 -4.90 -6.56
N ASP A 124 -1.59 -4.54 -7.43
CA ASP A 124 -1.83 -5.20 -8.72
C ASP A 124 -2.19 -4.13 -9.78
N ASP A 125 -1.64 -4.24 -10.98
CA ASP A 125 -1.90 -3.29 -12.08
C ASP A 125 -1.71 -1.82 -11.66
N VAL A 126 -0.50 -1.49 -11.18
CA VAL A 126 -0.12 -0.12 -10.81
C VAL A 126 0.99 0.38 -11.74
N THR A 127 1.01 1.67 -12.06
CA THR A 127 2.04 2.23 -12.97
C THR A 127 3.45 1.99 -12.43
N GLY A 128 3.62 2.08 -11.10
CA GLY A 128 4.87 1.72 -10.46
C GLY A 128 4.82 1.81 -8.94
N LEU A 129 5.93 1.47 -8.33
CA LEU A 129 6.11 1.51 -6.87
C LEU A 129 7.32 2.40 -6.56
N ASP A 130 7.24 3.14 -5.46
CA ASP A 130 8.37 3.88 -4.88
C ASP A 130 8.88 3.21 -3.59
N ARG A 131 8.00 2.56 -2.82
CA ARG A 131 8.34 1.78 -1.62
C ARG A 131 7.17 0.88 -1.19
N VAL A 132 7.47 -0.30 -0.69
CA VAL A 132 6.48 -1.18 -0.04
C VAL A 132 7.06 -1.78 1.24
N ARG A 133 6.42 -1.54 2.38
CA ARG A 133 6.96 -2.03 3.67
C ARG A 133 5.87 -2.43 4.65
N THR A 134 6.04 -3.57 5.29
CA THR A 134 5.27 -3.93 6.50
C THR A 134 6.21 -4.40 7.60
N GLU A 135 5.83 -4.31 8.88
CA GLU A 135 6.67 -4.87 9.94
C GLU A 135 6.27 -6.34 10.18
N LEU A 136 4.97 -6.62 10.36
CA LEU A 136 4.45 -7.99 10.41
C LEU A 136 3.29 -8.16 9.42
N GLY A 137 3.51 -8.99 8.40
CA GLY A 137 2.51 -9.28 7.38
C GLY A 137 3.14 -9.68 6.05
N GLN A 138 2.28 -10.14 5.15
CA GLN A 138 2.70 -10.57 3.82
C GLN A 138 2.69 -9.39 2.84
N ILE A 139 3.57 -9.44 1.86
CA ILE A 139 3.59 -8.52 0.73
C ILE A 139 3.41 -9.33 -0.55
N LYS A 140 2.44 -8.93 -1.37
CA LYS A 140 2.29 -9.45 -2.73
C LYS A 140 2.03 -8.29 -3.68
N VAL A 141 3.03 -7.96 -4.50
CA VAL A 141 2.98 -6.78 -5.36
C VAL A 141 3.54 -7.06 -6.75
N ASP A 142 3.01 -6.34 -7.74
CA ASP A 142 3.53 -6.31 -9.10
C ASP A 142 4.32 -5.01 -9.33
N LEU A 143 5.57 -5.15 -9.75
CA LEU A 143 6.47 -4.05 -10.08
C LEU A 143 6.50 -3.88 -11.60
N ALA A 144 5.63 -3.00 -12.11
CA ALA A 144 5.61 -2.62 -13.53
C ALA A 144 6.52 -1.42 -13.85
N GLY A 145 6.94 -0.67 -12.83
CA GLY A 145 7.73 0.54 -13.02
C GLY A 145 8.33 1.06 -11.72
N LEU A 146 9.46 1.76 -11.85
CA LEU A 146 10.17 2.44 -10.77
C LEU A 146 10.88 3.68 -11.32
N ARG A 147 11.07 4.69 -10.47
CA ARG A 147 11.76 5.94 -10.83
C ARG A 147 13.16 6.04 -10.24
N THR A 148 13.36 5.36 -9.13
CA THR A 148 14.60 5.31 -8.36
C THR A 148 14.76 3.92 -7.77
N ASP A 149 15.84 3.71 -7.03
CA ASP A 149 15.99 2.53 -6.19
C ASP A 149 14.76 2.36 -5.29
N ILE A 150 14.32 1.11 -5.13
CA ILE A 150 13.13 0.73 -4.37
C ILE A 150 13.46 -0.36 -3.36
N GLU A 151 12.80 -0.26 -2.22
CA GLU A 151 12.78 -1.26 -1.16
C GLU A 151 11.37 -1.87 -1.04
N ILE A 152 11.31 -3.20 -1.06
CA ILE A 152 10.10 -4.00 -0.86
C ILE A 152 10.39 -5.04 0.22
N GLY A 153 9.82 -4.93 1.41
CA GLY A 153 10.12 -5.94 2.42
C GLY A 153 9.36 -5.88 3.73
N THR A 154 9.59 -6.91 4.53
CA THR A 154 8.93 -7.14 5.82
C THR A 154 9.90 -7.66 6.87
N GLN A 155 9.62 -7.43 8.16
CA GLN A 155 10.39 -8.13 9.20
C GLN A 155 9.87 -9.55 9.40
N MET A 156 8.56 -9.76 9.36
CA MET A 156 8.00 -11.12 9.43
C MET A 156 6.84 -11.30 8.44
N GLY A 157 7.02 -12.25 7.54
CA GLY A 157 6.06 -12.59 6.51
C GLY A 157 6.73 -12.86 5.17
N ASP A 158 5.95 -13.41 4.25
CA ASP A 158 6.44 -13.72 2.91
C ASP A 158 6.32 -12.50 2.01
N VAL A 159 7.27 -12.38 1.08
CA VAL A 159 7.32 -11.31 0.09
C VAL A 159 7.32 -11.93 -1.29
N VAL A 160 6.26 -11.66 -2.05
CA VAL A 160 6.11 -12.09 -3.44
C VAL A 160 6.10 -10.86 -4.33
N VAL A 161 7.03 -10.81 -5.28
CA VAL A 161 7.14 -9.69 -6.23
C VAL A 161 7.07 -10.23 -7.65
N GLY A 162 6.03 -9.83 -8.38
CA GLY A 162 5.98 -9.93 -9.83
C GLY A 162 6.79 -8.79 -10.44
N ILE A 163 7.63 -9.06 -11.43
CA ILE A 163 8.52 -8.08 -12.04
C ILE A 163 8.28 -8.10 -13.54
N ASP A 164 7.95 -6.94 -14.09
CA ASP A 164 7.74 -6.78 -15.53
C ASP A 164 9.04 -7.08 -16.31
N GLU A 165 8.92 -7.90 -17.35
CA GLU A 165 10.06 -8.39 -18.13
C GLU A 165 10.86 -7.28 -18.83
N THR A 166 10.29 -6.09 -18.98
CA THR A 166 10.91 -4.95 -19.67
C THR A 166 11.82 -4.12 -18.78
N LEU A 167 11.85 -4.35 -17.46
CA LEU A 167 12.61 -3.52 -16.52
C LEU A 167 14.12 -3.80 -16.54
N ASP A 168 14.90 -2.73 -16.48
CA ASP A 168 16.36 -2.78 -16.30
C ASP A 168 16.71 -2.61 -14.80
N LEU A 169 17.07 -3.70 -14.12
CA LEU A 169 17.22 -3.71 -12.65
C LEU A 169 18.55 -4.32 -12.20
N ASP A 170 19.15 -3.71 -11.18
CA ASP A 170 20.12 -4.41 -10.32
C ASP A 170 19.36 -4.99 -9.12
N VAL A 171 19.21 -6.32 -9.09
CA VAL A 171 18.39 -7.05 -8.11
C VAL A 171 19.24 -7.50 -6.92
N VAL A 172 18.72 -7.24 -5.72
CA VAL A 172 19.20 -7.80 -4.45
C VAL A 172 18.00 -8.33 -3.69
N ALA A 173 17.95 -9.64 -3.46
CA ALA A 173 16.91 -10.30 -2.69
C ALA A 173 17.51 -11.10 -1.54
N GLU A 174 17.00 -10.92 -0.33
CA GLU A 174 17.58 -11.46 0.92
C GLU A 174 16.50 -12.00 1.86
N SER A 175 16.72 -13.19 2.43
CA SER A 175 15.84 -13.73 3.47
C SER A 175 16.57 -14.71 4.37
N ASP A 176 16.29 -14.70 5.68
CA ASP A 176 16.86 -15.71 6.59
C ASP A 176 16.27 -17.11 6.38
N ALA A 177 15.07 -17.19 5.78
CA ALA A 177 14.39 -18.45 5.44
C ALA A 177 14.86 -19.00 4.10
N SER A 178 14.39 -18.42 2.99
CA SER A 178 14.84 -18.73 1.63
C SER A 178 14.43 -17.67 0.61
N VAL A 179 15.20 -17.59 -0.47
CA VAL A 179 14.92 -16.79 -1.65
C VAL A 179 14.75 -17.71 -2.86
N ASP A 180 13.61 -17.60 -3.54
CA ASP A 180 13.31 -18.26 -4.81
C ASP A 180 13.16 -17.20 -5.90
N SER A 181 13.76 -17.44 -7.06
CA SER A 181 13.73 -16.49 -8.18
C SER A 181 13.80 -17.21 -9.51
N ASP A 182 12.86 -16.90 -10.40
CA ASP A 182 12.86 -17.37 -11.80
C ASP A 182 13.41 -16.31 -12.79
N LEU A 183 13.90 -15.18 -12.27
CA LEU A 183 14.40 -14.08 -13.09
C LEU A 183 15.67 -14.49 -13.84
N PRO A 184 15.82 -14.12 -15.14
CA PRO A 184 17.00 -14.40 -15.94
C PRO A 184 18.16 -13.42 -15.60
N LEU A 185 18.68 -13.50 -14.38
CA LEU A 185 19.71 -12.60 -13.89
C LEU A 185 21.11 -12.93 -14.45
N THR A 186 21.85 -11.90 -14.82
CA THR A 186 23.25 -11.98 -15.29
C THR A 186 24.22 -11.39 -14.27
N GLY A 187 25.49 -11.83 -14.31
CA GLY A 187 26.56 -11.29 -13.45
C GLY A 187 26.34 -11.47 -11.95
N GLY A 188 25.39 -12.33 -11.58
CA GLY A 188 24.85 -12.46 -10.24
C GLY A 188 25.29 -13.70 -9.47
N ARG A 189 24.73 -13.85 -8.28
CA ARG A 189 24.88 -15.03 -7.44
C ARG A 189 23.52 -15.47 -6.95
N SER A 190 23.25 -16.77 -7.02
CA SER A 190 22.05 -17.37 -6.44
C SER A 190 22.46 -18.35 -5.35
N GLU A 191 22.02 -18.06 -4.13
CA GLU A 191 22.20 -18.88 -2.93
C GLU A 191 20.85 -19.04 -2.24
N ARG A 192 20.72 -20.04 -1.36
CA ARG A 192 19.46 -20.35 -0.65
C ARG A 192 18.80 -19.13 0.01
N ARG A 193 19.58 -18.18 0.53
CA ARG A 193 19.11 -17.02 1.32
C ARG A 193 19.34 -15.67 0.65
N ARG A 194 19.93 -15.69 -0.54
CA ARG A 194 20.36 -14.47 -1.22
C ARG A 194 20.43 -14.67 -2.72
N VAL A 195 19.75 -13.81 -3.45
CA VAL A 195 19.87 -13.70 -4.89
C VAL A 195 20.35 -12.29 -5.22
N THR A 196 21.40 -12.18 -6.00
CA THR A 196 21.84 -10.92 -6.58
C THR A 196 22.08 -11.09 -8.05
N GLY A 197 21.95 -10.02 -8.82
CA GLY A 197 22.31 -10.02 -10.23
C GLY A 197 21.62 -8.91 -10.97
N ARG A 198 21.81 -8.91 -12.27
CA ARG A 198 21.27 -7.90 -13.16
C ARG A 198 20.18 -8.47 -14.04
N LEU A 199 19.02 -7.84 -14.03
CA LEU A 199 17.99 -8.05 -15.03
C LEU A 199 18.20 -7.10 -16.21
N ASN A 200 18.13 -7.61 -17.43
CA ASN A 200 18.34 -6.85 -18.66
C ASN A 200 19.64 -6.03 -18.62
N ALA A 201 19.61 -4.72 -18.90
CA ALA A 201 20.79 -3.87 -18.91
C ALA A 201 21.29 -3.48 -17.51
N GLY A 202 20.49 -3.73 -16.46
CA GLY A 202 20.70 -3.21 -15.11
C GLY A 202 20.42 -1.71 -15.01
N GLY A 203 20.36 -1.19 -13.79
CA GLY A 203 19.94 0.19 -13.58
C GLY A 203 19.57 0.47 -12.14
N SER A 204 18.34 0.90 -11.92
CA SER A 204 17.83 1.14 -10.57
C SER A 204 17.86 -0.14 -9.74
N ARG A 205 18.20 0.02 -8.46
CA ARG A 205 18.29 -1.11 -7.54
C ARG A 205 16.90 -1.51 -7.06
N LEU A 206 16.57 -2.78 -7.22
CA LEU A 206 15.46 -3.43 -6.51
C LEU A 206 16.02 -4.20 -5.31
N HIS A 207 15.68 -3.76 -4.10
CA HIS A 207 15.97 -4.50 -2.87
C HIS A 207 14.70 -5.14 -2.33
N VAL A 208 14.68 -6.47 -2.31
CA VAL A 208 13.57 -7.25 -1.72
C VAL A 208 14.07 -8.00 -0.51
N PHE A 209 13.36 -7.92 0.62
CA PHE A 209 13.82 -8.63 1.82
C PHE A 209 12.70 -9.12 2.74
N SER A 210 13.00 -10.19 3.47
CA SER A 210 12.21 -10.64 4.61
C SER A 210 13.13 -11.15 5.72
N ASP A 211 13.07 -10.58 6.93
CA ASP A 211 13.90 -11.07 8.03
C ASP A 211 13.43 -12.47 8.47
N VAL A 212 12.11 -12.70 8.52
CA VAL A 212 11.51 -14.00 8.83
C VAL A 212 10.36 -14.31 7.87
N GLY A 213 10.68 -15.00 6.79
CA GLY A 213 9.71 -15.44 5.78
C GLY A 213 10.36 -15.64 4.42
N GLU A 214 9.64 -16.20 3.47
CA GLU A 214 10.21 -16.49 2.14
C GLU A 214 10.14 -15.27 1.23
N VAL A 215 11.14 -15.13 0.35
CA VAL A 215 11.10 -14.17 -0.75
C VAL A 215 10.95 -14.94 -2.06
N SER A 216 9.92 -14.62 -2.85
CA SER A 216 9.73 -15.18 -4.20
C SER A 216 9.68 -14.05 -5.22
N LEU A 217 10.61 -14.07 -6.17
CA LEU A 217 10.64 -13.15 -7.30
C LEU A 217 10.22 -13.89 -8.57
N ARG A 218 9.26 -13.33 -9.29
CA ARG A 218 8.71 -13.94 -10.51
C ARG A 218 8.63 -12.96 -11.66
N MET A 219 8.88 -13.44 -12.87
CA MET A 219 8.49 -12.72 -14.07
C MET A 219 6.95 -12.65 -14.19
N MET A 220 6.45 -11.53 -14.73
CA MET A 220 5.03 -11.33 -15.07
C MET A 220 4.84 -10.86 -16.50
#